data_AF-A0A349JPC2-F1
#
_entry.id   AF-A0A349JPC2-F1
#
_cell.length_a   1.000
_cell.length_b   1.000
_cell.length_c   1.000
_cell.angle_alpha   90.00
_cell.angle_beta   90.00
_cell.angle_gamma   90.00
#
_symmetry.space_group_name_H-M   'P 1'
#
loop_
_entity.id
_entity.type
_entity.pdbx_description
1 polymer ?
#
loop_
_entity_poly.entity_id
_entity_poly.type
_entity_poly.pdbx_seq_one_letter_code
_entity_poly.pdbx_strand_id
1 'polypeptide(L)'
;MKLLDVVALLENLPEQGLYRGQVGTVVDEYDAEFVEVEFSDLQGRTYALEALSKSQLMILHHSPLAETRWLKSQPSLQKVV
;
A
#
# COMPACT_ATOMS: atom_id res chain seq x y z
N MET A 1 4.12 2.57 6.95
CA MET A 1 4.02 3.10 5.58
C MET A 1 5.29 3.85 5.31
N LYS A 2 5.89 3.57 4.17
CA LYS A 2 7.14 4.15 3.68
C LYS A 2 6.98 4.57 2.22
N LEU A 3 7.96 5.30 1.70
CA LEU A 3 8.03 5.66 0.29
C LEU A 3 7.78 4.45 -0.64
N LEU A 4 6.93 4.66 -1.64
CA LEU A 4 6.46 3.69 -2.64
C LEU A 4 5.56 2.55 -2.13
N ASP A 5 5.13 2.56 -0.86
CA ASP A 5 4.06 1.64 -0.44
C ASP A 5 2.76 1.99 -1.21
N VAL A 6 2.13 0.96 -1.79
CA VAL A 6 0.78 1.07 -2.35
C VAL A 6 -0.22 0.97 -1.20
N VAL A 7 -1.18 1.90 -1.17
CA VAL A 7 -2.16 2.03 -0.08
C VAL A 7 -3.57 2.15 -0.61
N ALA A 8 -4.56 1.79 0.21
CA ALA A 8 -5.97 2.11 0.01
C ALA A 8 -6.43 3.15 1.02
N LEU A 9 -7.23 4.11 0.56
CA LEU A 9 -7.93 5.05 1.42
C LEU A 9 -9.07 4.36 2.18
N LEU A 10 -9.20 4.63 3.49
CA LEU A 10 -10.16 3.97 4.38
C LEU A 10 -11.41 4.80 4.66
N GLU A 11 -11.51 6.02 4.15
CA GLU A 11 -12.68 6.88 4.35
C GLU A 11 -12.98 7.73 3.11
N ASN A 12 -14.14 8.40 3.12
CA ASN A 12 -14.50 9.31 2.04
C ASN A 12 -13.97 10.69 2.36
N LEU A 13 -13.31 11.29 1.38
CA LEU A 13 -12.75 12.64 1.39
C LEU A 13 -13.31 13.40 0.17
N PRO A 14 -14.63 13.68 0.15
CA PRO A 14 -15.33 14.14 -1.05
C PRO A 14 -14.87 15.52 -1.52
N GLU A 15 -14.33 16.36 -0.64
CA GLU A 15 -13.77 17.66 -0.99
C GLU A 15 -12.51 17.51 -1.87
N GLN A 16 -11.78 16.42 -1.70
CA GLN A 16 -10.60 16.03 -2.47
C GLN A 16 -10.98 15.15 -3.69
N GLY A 17 -12.28 14.89 -3.91
CA GLY A 17 -12.74 13.94 -4.93
C GLY A 17 -12.34 12.48 -4.63
N LEU A 18 -12.02 12.20 -3.36
CA LEU A 18 -11.53 10.91 -2.92
C LEU A 18 -12.59 10.12 -2.14
N TYR A 19 -12.61 8.81 -2.33
CA TYR A 19 -13.56 7.87 -1.75
C TYR A 19 -12.85 6.64 -1.22
N ARG A 20 -13.43 6.06 -0.17
CA ARG A 20 -12.91 4.84 0.46
C ARG A 20 -12.69 3.75 -0.60
N GLY A 21 -11.52 3.12 -0.55
CA GLY A 21 -11.12 2.03 -1.44
C GLY A 21 -10.29 2.48 -2.65
N GLN A 22 -10.14 3.78 -2.89
CA GLN A 22 -9.21 4.25 -3.91
C GLN A 22 -7.77 3.92 -3.55
N VAL A 23 -7.00 3.58 -4.60
CA VAL A 23 -5.62 3.15 -4.49
C VAL A 23 -4.70 4.33 -4.73
N GLY A 24 -3.74 4.52 -3.84
CA GLY A 24 -2.70 5.54 -3.96
C GLY A 24 -1.31 4.95 -3.70
N THR A 25 -0.30 5.76 -3.93
CA THR A 25 1.12 5.43 -3.68
C THR A 25 1.71 6.48 -2.75
N VAL A 26 2.41 6.06 -1.70
CA VAL A 26 3.15 7.00 -0.84
C VAL A 26 4.32 7.59 -1.64
N VAL A 27 4.36 8.92 -1.76
CA VAL A 27 5.39 9.66 -2.51
C VAL A 27 6.29 10.52 -1.64
N ASP A 28 5.91 10.75 -0.37
CA ASP A 28 6.78 11.34 0.64
C ASP A 28 6.39 10.90 2.07
N GLU A 29 7.35 10.95 3.00
CA GLU A 29 7.16 10.66 4.42
C GLU A 29 7.41 11.94 5.24
N TYR A 30 6.35 12.53 5.78
CA TYR A 30 6.50 13.73 6.61
C TYR A 30 7.01 13.39 8.01
N ASP A 31 6.30 12.51 8.72
CA ASP A 31 6.63 12.15 10.09
C ASP A 31 6.09 10.75 10.49
N ALA A 32 6.01 10.50 11.80
CA ALA A 32 5.53 9.24 12.34
C ALA A 32 4.04 8.97 12.01
N GLU A 33 3.23 10.00 11.82
CA GLU A 33 1.77 9.94 11.69
C GLU A 33 1.28 10.23 10.27
N PHE A 34 1.99 11.06 9.48
CA PHE A 34 1.54 11.55 8.18
C PHE A 34 2.48 11.14 7.03
N VAL A 35 1.89 10.97 5.85
CA VAL A 35 2.57 10.70 4.57
C VAL A 35 1.89 11.48 3.45
N GLU A 36 2.61 11.77 2.37
CA GLU A 36 2.03 12.27 1.13
C GLU A 36 1.67 11.11 0.21
N VAL A 37 0.45 11.09 -0.31
CA VAL A 37 -0.07 10.03 -1.18
C VAL A 37 -0.51 10.60 -2.51
N GLU A 38 0.05 10.06 -3.59
CA GLU A 38 -0.41 10.29 -4.94
C GLU A 38 -1.51 9.30 -5.32
N PHE A 39 -2.62 9.80 -5.85
CA PHE A 39 -3.66 9.01 -6.49
C PHE A 39 -3.65 9.27 -7.99
N SER A 40 -3.52 8.19 -8.76
CA SER A 40 -3.36 8.23 -10.22
C SER A 40 -4.39 7.33 -10.90
N ASP A 41 -4.88 7.78 -12.06
CA ASP A 41 -5.82 7.00 -12.87
C ASP A 41 -5.12 5.80 -13.56
N LEU A 42 -5.88 4.99 -14.28
CA LEU A 42 -5.34 3.82 -15.00
C LEU A 42 -4.40 4.19 -16.17
N GLN A 43 -4.28 5.48 -16.52
CA GLN A 43 -3.32 5.98 -17.50
C GLN A 43 -2.06 6.54 -16.83
N GLY A 44 -1.96 6.45 -15.49
CA GLY A 44 -0.85 6.99 -14.72
C GLY A 44 -0.89 8.51 -14.56
N ARG A 45 -2.05 9.14 -14.75
CA ARG A 45 -2.20 10.58 -14.52
C ARG A 45 -2.64 10.83 -13.09
N THR A 46 -1.85 11.59 -12.35
CA THR A 46 -2.19 12.08 -11.02
C THR A 46 -3.47 12.90 -11.07
N TYR A 47 -4.44 12.56 -10.23
CA TYR A 47 -5.67 13.33 -10.06
C TYR A 47 -5.86 13.86 -8.63
N ALA A 48 -5.11 13.34 -7.65
CA ALA A 48 -5.02 13.91 -6.31
C ALA A 48 -3.63 13.65 -5.71
N LEU A 49 -3.17 14.57 -4.87
CA LEU A 49 -1.93 14.48 -4.12
C LEU A 49 -2.21 15.04 -2.73
N GLU A 50 -2.30 14.17 -1.73
CA GLU A 50 -2.84 14.54 -0.41
C GLU A 50 -1.91 14.11 0.73
N ALA A 51 -1.73 15.00 1.70
CA ALA A 51 -1.11 14.69 2.98
C ALA A 51 -2.12 13.99 3.89
N LEU A 52 -1.93 12.70 4.12
CA LEU A 52 -2.88 11.86 4.84
C LEU A 52 -2.25 11.25 6.08
N SER A 53 -3.06 11.12 7.14
CA SER A 53 -2.68 10.33 8.30
C SER A 53 -2.59 8.86 7.90
N LYS A 54 -1.57 8.16 8.41
CA LYS A 54 -1.42 6.70 8.26
C LYS A 54 -2.64 5.92 8.78
N SER A 55 -3.45 6.51 9.66
CA SER A 55 -4.71 5.93 10.14
C SER A 55 -5.84 5.92 9.09
N GLN A 56 -5.78 6.81 8.10
CA GLN A 56 -6.73 6.88 6.98
C GLN A 56 -6.38 5.86 5.88
N LEU A 57 -5.30 5.11 6.02
CA LEU A 57 -4.70 4.32 4.95
C LEU A 57 -4.50 2.86 5.36
N MET A 58 -4.51 1.96 4.38
CA MET A 58 -4.15 0.55 4.53
C MET A 58 -3.13 0.16 3.46
N ILE A 59 -1.99 -0.40 3.86
CA ILE A 59 -1.01 -0.95 2.90
C ILE A 59 -1.64 -2.12 2.14
N LEU A 60 -1.50 -2.12 0.83
CA LEU A 60 -1.94 -3.19 -0.06
C LEU A 60 -0.77 -4.11 -0.41
N HIS A 61 -1.04 -5.41 -0.41
CA HIS A 61 -0.09 -6.44 -0.81
C HIS A 61 -0.61 -7.16 -2.05
N HIS A 62 0.16 -7.12 -3.14
CA HIS A 62 -0.19 -7.76 -4.42
C HIS A 62 0.23 -9.24 -4.53
N SER A 63 0.78 -9.79 -3.46
CA SER A 63 1.20 -11.18 -3.38
C SER A 63 0.94 -11.70 -1.97
N PRO A 64 0.77 -13.02 -1.79
CA PRO A 64 0.74 -13.59 -0.46
C PRO A 64 1.94 -13.11 0.34
N LEU A 65 1.68 -12.63 1.56
CA LEU A 65 2.72 -12.42 2.55
C LEU A 65 3.25 -13.80 2.91
N ALA A 66 4.21 -14.30 2.15
CA ALA A 66 4.63 -15.68 2.22
C ALA A 66 4.94 -16.07 3.66
N GLU A 67 4.31 -17.16 4.04
CA GLU A 67 4.25 -17.78 5.34
C GLU A 67 5.66 -18.24 5.75
N THR A 68 6.40 -17.41 6.48
CA THR A 68 7.82 -17.60 6.82
C THR A 68 8.12 -18.83 7.70
N ARG A 69 7.16 -19.74 7.90
CA ARG A 69 7.25 -20.87 8.83
C ARG A 69 7.24 -22.26 8.18
N TRP A 70 6.69 -22.46 6.98
CA TRP A 70 6.50 -23.83 6.43
C TRP A 70 7.61 -24.34 5.51
N LEU A 71 8.43 -23.45 4.94
CA LEU A 71 9.63 -23.83 4.15
C LEU A 71 10.86 -24.14 5.02
N LYS A 72 10.87 -23.70 6.29
CA LYS A 72 11.96 -24.00 7.24
C LYS A 72 11.73 -25.30 8.03
N SER A 73 10.57 -25.95 7.90
CA SER A 73 10.19 -27.15 8.66
C SER A 73 10.18 -28.46 7.85
N GLN A 74 10.61 -28.45 6.58
CA GLN A 74 10.71 -29.67 5.75
C GLN A 74 12.14 -29.91 5.23
N PRO A 75 12.99 -30.67 5.95
CA PRO A 75 14.36 -30.98 5.53
C PRO A 75 14.48 -31.97 4.36
N SER A 76 13.39 -32.52 3.81
CA SER A 76 13.45 -33.74 2.97
C SER A 76 13.11 -33.57 1.49
N LEU A 77 12.81 -32.38 0.98
CA LEU A 77 12.46 -32.20 -0.44
C LEU A 77 13.55 -31.57 -1.33
N GLN A 78 14.82 -31.67 -0.92
CA GLN A 78 15.94 -31.58 -1.87
C GLN A 78 16.30 -32.98 -2.37
N LYS A 79 15.50 -33.51 -3.29
CA LYS A 79 15.85 -34.55 -4.28
C LYS A 79 14.57 -34.92 -5.02
N VAL A 80 14.24 -34.19 -6.09
CA VAL A 80 14.00 -34.74 -7.43
C VAL A 80 14.18 -33.56 -8.40
N VAL A 81 14.97 -33.83 -9.43
CA VAL A 81 15.24 -33.10 -10.68
C VAL A 81 14.23 -32.02 -11.05
#